data_AF-A0A1M6L768-F1
#
_entry.id   AF-A0A1M6L768-F1
#
_cell.length_a   1.000
_cell.length_b   1.000
_cell.length_c   1.000
_cell.angle_alpha   90.00
_cell.angle_beta   90.00
_cell.angle_gamma   90.00
#
_symmetry.space_group_name_H-M   'P 1'
#
loop_
_entity.id
_entity.type
_entity.pdbx_description
1 polymer ?
#
loop_
_entity_poly.entity_id
_entity_poly.type
_entity_poly.pdbx_seq_one_letter_code
_entity_poly.pdbx_strand_id
1 'polypeptide(L)' 'MKNKPVKVSLIGKGDDNVYKIKFPNLRIPVNVNEELYNKMLHSPQYEFINQKMEDGVNNYA' A
#
# COMPACT_ATOMS: atom_id res chain seq x y z
N MET A 1 10.31 7.30 20.83
CA MET A 1 11.15 6.37 20.03
C MET A 1 10.84 6.60 18.56
N LYS A 2 11.82 6.97 17.73
CA LYS A 2 11.63 7.12 16.28
C LYS A 2 11.74 5.73 15.63
N ASN A 3 10.67 4.95 15.65
CA ASN A 3 10.64 3.70 14.91
C ASN A 3 10.60 4.02 13.42
N LYS A 4 11.51 3.42 12.63
CA LYS A 4 11.50 3.58 11.18
C LYS A 4 10.19 2.96 10.63
N PRO A 5 9.51 3.62 9.67
CA PRO A 5 8.31 3.06 9.07
C PRO A 5 8.63 1.71 8.41
N VAL A 6 7.66 0.80 8.48
CA VAL A 6 7.76 -0.51 7.85
C VAL A 6 7.52 -0.32 6.34
N LYS A 7 8.53 -0.61 5.53
CA LYS A 7 8.43 -0.56 4.08
C LYS A 7 7.57 -1.71 3.58
N VAL A 8 6.41 -1.40 3.01
CA VAL A 8 5.44 -2.37 2.49
C VAL A 8 5.19 -2.12 1.00
N SER A 9 4.69 -3.12 0.28
CA SER A 9 4.34 -2.97 -1.14
C SER A 9 2.91 -3.40 -1.37
N LEU A 10 2.15 -2.57 -2.10
CA LEU A 10 0.88 -3.00 -2.67
C LEU A 10 1.17 -3.95 -3.84
N ILE A 11 0.67 -5.18 -3.77
CA ILE A 11 0.75 -6.16 -4.85
C ILE A 11 -0.40 -5.93 -5.85
N GLY A 12 -1.57 -5.55 -5.34
CA GLY A 12 -2.76 -5.28 -6.15
C GLY A 12 -4.04 -5.38 -5.32
N LYS A 13 -5.17 -5.20 -6.00
CA LYS A 13 -6.51 -5.39 -5.46
C LYS A 13 -7.02 -6.77 -5.89
N GLY A 14 -7.37 -7.61 -4.93
CA GLY A 14 -8.05 -8.88 -5.17
C GLY A 14 -9.57 -8.69 -5.29
N ASP A 15 -10.27 -9.81 -5.36
CA ASP A 15 -11.73 -9.85 -5.35
C ASP A 15 -12.30 -9.24 -4.04
N ASP A 16 -13.53 -8.73 -4.09
CA ASP A 16 -14.25 -8.16 -2.95
C ASP A 16 -13.59 -6.96 -2.24
N ASN A 17 -12.94 -6.08 -3.01
CA ASN A 17 -12.33 -4.84 -2.50
C ASN A 17 -11.20 -5.04 -1.47
N VAL A 18 -10.51 -6.18 -1.56
CA VAL A 18 -9.39 -6.52 -0.67
C VAL A 18 -8.06 -6.11 -1.32
N TYR A 19 -7.20 -5.42 -0.59
CA TYR A 19 -5.85 -5.06 -1.01
C TYR A 19 -4.84 -6.10 -0.52
N LYS A 20 -3.97 -6.57 -1.41
CA LYS A 20 -2.88 -7.50 -1.09
C LYS A 20 -1.60 -6.72 -0.81
N ILE A 21 -1.12 -6.77 0.42
CA ILE A 21 0.08 -6.06 0.87
C ILE A 21 1.20 -7.04 1.18
N LYS A 22 2.38 -6.81 0.60
CA LYS A 22 3.62 -7.51 0.93
C LYS A 22 4.34 -6.80 2.06
N PHE A 23 4.55 -7.51 3.16
CA PHE A 23 5.43 -7.08 4.24
C PHE A 23 6.86 -7.60 4.02
N PRO A 24 7.89 -6.88 4.49
CA PRO A 24 9.28 -7.23 4.21
C PRO A 24 9.69 -8.53 4.91
N ASN A 25 9.12 -8.78 6.10
CA ASN A 25 9.45 -9.95 6.93
C ASN A 25 8.40 -11.06 6.85
N LEU A 26 7.46 -10.99 5.91
CA LEU A 26 6.40 -11.99 5.76
C LEU A 26 6.48 -12.67 4.40
N ARG A 27 6.56 -14.00 4.38
CA ARG A 27 6.63 -14.78 3.13
C ARG A 27 5.32 -14.71 2.33
N ILE A 28 4.19 -14.71 3.01
CA ILE A 28 2.86 -14.60 2.40
C ILE A 28 2.39 -13.13 2.38
N PRO A 29 1.69 -12.67 1.32
CA PRO A 29 0.99 -11.39 1.34
C PRO A 29 -0.15 -11.38 2.35
N VAL A 30 -0.48 -10.19 2.87
CA VAL A 30 -1.63 -9.98 3.74
C VAL A 30 -2.75 -9.34 2.96
N ASN A 31 -3.96 -9.87 3.15
CA ASN A 31 -5.19 -9.27 2.65
C ASN A 31 -5.70 -8.26 3.67
N VAL A 32 -5.90 -7.02 3.25
CA VAL A 32 -6.53 -5.97 4.08
C VAL A 32 -7.73 -5.41 3.34
N ASN A 33 -8.77 -5.03 4.07
CA ASN A 33 -9.91 -4.34 3.47
C ASN A 33 -9.57 -2.89 3.13
N GLU A 34 -10.48 -2.22 2.42
CA GLU A 34 -10.32 -0.82 2.01
C GLU A 34 -10.14 0.15 3.18
N GLU A 35 -10.91 -0.01 4.26
CA GLU A 35 -10.82 0.86 5.43
C GLU A 35 -9.42 0.79 6.07
N LEU A 36 -8.89 -0.42 6.27
CA LEU A 36 -7.58 -0.63 6.85
C LEU A 36 -6.48 -0.18 5.90
N TYR A 37 -6.61 -0.44 4.60
CA TYR A 37 -5.67 0.06 3.60
C TYR A 37 -5.55 1.59 3.65
N ASN A 38 -6.69 2.30 3.69
CA ASN A 38 -6.71 3.76 3.82
C ASN A 38 -6.05 4.24 5.11
N LYS A 39 -6.27 3.57 6.25
CA LYS A 39 -5.57 3.88 7.50
C LYS A 39 -4.06 3.64 7.40
N MET A 40 -3.63 2.59 6.70
CA MET A 40 -2.22 2.29 6.50
C MET A 40 -1.52 3.34 5.64
N LEU A 41 -2.17 3.85 4.59
CA LEU A 41 -1.64 4.91 3.73
C LEU A 41 -1.35 6.22 4.48
N HIS A 42 -2.19 6.57 5.45
CA HIS A 42 -2.05 7.82 6.22
C HIS A 42 -1.30 7.64 7.54
N SER A 43 -0.79 6.44 7.82
CA SER A 43 -0.11 6.14 9.08
C SER A 43 1.40 6.34 8.94
N PRO A 44 2.05 7.03 9.88
CA PRO A 44 3.51 7.17 9.88
C PRO A 44 4.25 5.85 10.17
N GLN A 45 3.52 4.76 10.46
CA GLN A 45 4.08 3.44 10.74
C GLN A 45 4.43 2.66 9.46
N TYR A 46 3.91 3.06 8.30
CA TYR A 46 4.08 2.34 7.04
C TYR A 46 4.62 3.26 5.95
N GLU A 47 5.44 2.71 5.06
CA GLU A 47 5.98 3.39 3.88
C GLU A 47 5.72 2.51 2.66
N PHE A 48 4.89 2.95 1.72
CA PHE A 48 4.56 2.18 0.52
C PHE A 48 5.58 2.42 -0.59
N ILE A 49 6.42 1.43 -0.89
CA ILE A 49 7.58 1.60 -1.78
C ILE A 49 7.25 1.46 -3.29
N ASN A 50 6.10 0.89 -3.63
CA ASN A 50 5.69 0.61 -5.02
C ASN A 50 4.36 1.27 -5.40
N GLN A 51 3.94 2.31 -4.66
CA GLN A 51 2.86 3.16 -5.12
C GLN A 51 3.42 3.97 -6.29
N LYS A 52 3.46 3.39 -7.49
CA LYS A 52 3.51 4.21 -8.70
C LYS A 52 2.29 5.11 -8.58
N MET A 53 2.53 6.36 -8.24
CA MET A 53 1.63 7.41 -8.63
C MET A 53 1.46 7.20 -10.13
N GLU A 54 0.23 6.93 -10.56
CA GLU A 54 -0.14 7.26 -11.92
C GLU A 54 -0.02 8.79 -12.01
N ASP A 55 1.23 9.26 -12.14
CA ASP A 55 1.53 10.62 -12.54
C ASP A 55 0.84 10.82 -13.89
N GLY A 56 0.04 11.89 -13.93
CA GLY A 56 -1.00 12.12 -14.91
C GLY A 56 -0.60 11.82 -16.34
N VAL A 57 -1.42 10.97 -16.98
CA VAL A 57 -1.71 11.13 -18.39
C VAL A 57 -3.16 11.56 -18.48
N ASN A 58 -3.39 12.86 -18.66
CA ASN A 58 -4.29 13.35 -19.71
C ASN A 58 -3.93 14.81 -20.04
N ASN A 59 -3.29 14.94 -21.20
CA ASN A 59 -3.14 16.16 -21.97
C ASN A 59 -4.52 16.79 -22.21
N TYR A 60 -4.67 18.08 -21.91
CA TYR A 60 -5.67 18.91 -22.59
C TYR A 60 -4.94 19.68 -23.69
N ALA A 61 -5.35 19.40 -24.92
CA ALA A 61 -4.92 20.05 -26.14
C ALA A 61 -5.31 21.53 -26.19
#